data_AF-A0A5B0SX84-F1
#
_entry.id   AF-A0A5B0SX84-F1
#
_cell.length_a   1.000
_cell.length_b   1.000
_cell.length_c   1.000
_cell.angle_alpha   90.00
_cell.angle_beta   90.00
_cell.angle_gamma   90.00
#
_symmetry.space_group_name_H-M   'P 1'
#
loop_
_entity.id
_entity.type
_entity.pdbx_description
1 polymer ?
#
loop_
_entity_poly.entity_id
_entity_poly.type
_entity_poly.pdbx_seq_one_letter_code
_entity_poly.pdbx_strand_id
1 'polypeptide(L)'
;MIFYYVPILYLFHTRLKSLPEIISWTIFYLLPMFVIGCNIVTISNVIYIILAILFVYTFYEVGYIFNDAILIKKEKNPTLRLTDIELEYVYHNFSKIMIVRTVWAILILSLFYFSGFHYISASLGGIGILLIYYFYNTTRSNFSAILYYLLISFRFCVPFMILYQHIPLLLLVMQPLLATLEYTGKKKLFNGMFTWFIAYKEYTRFIWYLVISSLIYVLPFPLGEDIRSSLLFVALMGLMFRSVILFKMVVKKM
;
A
#
# COMPACT_ATOMS: atom_id res chain seq x y z
N MET A 1 16.99 -1.37 17.63
CA MET A 1 16.73 -0.23 16.74
C MET A 1 15.23 0.04 16.69
N ILE A 2 14.78 1.28 16.91
CA ILE A 2 13.37 1.65 17.18
C ILE A 2 12.42 1.34 16.01
N PHE A 3 12.88 1.52 14.76
CA PHE A 3 12.05 1.43 13.56
C PHE A 3 11.48 0.02 13.29
N TYR A 4 12.04 -1.02 13.92
CA TYR A 4 11.45 -2.37 13.88
C TYR A 4 10.19 -2.52 14.73
N TYR A 5 10.04 -1.70 15.77
CA TYR A 5 9.02 -1.89 16.79
C TYR A 5 7.78 -1.01 16.58
N VAL A 6 7.98 0.20 16.06
CA VAL A 6 6.89 1.16 15.85
C VAL A 6 6.33 1.00 14.43
N PRO A 7 5.01 0.79 14.26
CA PRO A 7 4.37 0.76 12.95
C PRO A 7 4.70 1.99 12.11
N ILE A 8 4.79 1.79 10.79
CA ILE A 8 5.11 2.80 9.77
C ILE A 8 6.60 3.21 9.74
N LEU A 9 7.33 3.18 10.86
CA LEU A 9 8.74 3.59 10.86
C LEU A 9 9.62 2.69 9.97
N TYR A 10 9.30 1.40 9.87
CA TYR A 10 10.06 0.48 9.02
C TYR A 10 9.91 0.83 7.53
N LEU A 11 8.71 1.24 7.10
CA LEU A 11 8.45 1.74 5.76
C LEU A 11 9.31 2.95 5.44
N PHE A 12 9.33 3.95 6.32
CA PHE A 12 10.14 5.16 6.12
C PHE A 12 11.63 4.84 6.05
N HIS A 13 12.11 3.96 6.93
CA HIS A 13 13.51 3.56 6.95
C HIS A 13 13.96 2.83 5.66
N THR A 14 13.13 1.90 5.17
CA THR A 14 13.53 0.97 4.11
C THR A 14 13.10 1.35 2.71
N ARG A 15 11.96 2.03 2.56
CA ARG A 15 11.29 2.23 1.25
C ARG A 15 11.06 3.69 0.88
N LEU A 16 10.90 4.61 1.84
CA LEU A 16 10.66 6.03 1.56
C LEU A 16 11.89 6.86 1.94
N LYS A 17 13.00 6.64 1.23
CA LYS A 17 14.30 7.26 1.57
C LYS A 17 14.42 8.69 1.06
N SER A 18 13.66 9.06 0.04
CA SER A 18 13.71 10.36 -0.60
C SER A 18 12.38 11.12 -0.50
N LEU A 19 12.46 12.45 -0.52
CA LEU A 19 11.28 13.32 -0.49
C LEU A 19 10.26 13.01 -1.60
N PRO A 20 10.65 12.73 -2.87
CA PRO A 20 9.70 12.33 -3.90
C PRO A 20 8.96 11.02 -3.60
N GLU A 21 9.62 10.05 -2.95
CA GLU A 21 8.98 8.80 -2.54
C GLU A 21 7.96 9.04 -1.43
N ILE A 22 8.29 9.89 -0.45
CA ILE A 22 7.37 10.30 0.62
C ILE A 22 6.15 11.00 0.03
N ILE A 23 6.36 12.01 -0.84
CA ILE A 23 5.26 12.74 -1.50
C ILE A 23 4.39 11.78 -2.31
N SER A 24 5.01 10.87 -3.08
CA SER A 24 4.28 9.86 -3.86
C SER A 24 3.46 8.96 -2.94
N TRP A 25 4.00 8.49 -1.81
CA TRP A 25 3.24 7.67 -0.86
C TRP A 25 2.08 8.45 -0.24
N THR A 26 2.30 9.71 0.12
CA THR A 26 1.26 10.59 0.64
C THR A 26 0.12 10.75 -0.37
N ILE A 27 0.41 11.06 -1.62
CA ILE A 27 -0.63 11.28 -2.65
C ILE A 27 -1.37 9.99 -2.99
N PHE A 28 -0.68 8.86 -3.15
CA PHE A 28 -1.31 7.64 -3.66
C PHE A 28 -1.84 6.71 -2.58
N TYR A 29 -1.46 6.89 -1.32
CA TYR A 29 -1.94 6.07 -0.21
C TYR A 29 -2.60 6.93 0.87
N LEU A 30 -1.87 7.85 1.48
CA LEU A 30 -2.38 8.59 2.65
C LEU A 30 -3.58 9.47 2.31
N LEU A 31 -3.48 10.27 1.25
CA LEU A 31 -4.51 11.19 0.80
C LEU A 31 -5.84 10.44 0.49
N PRO A 32 -5.87 9.35 -0.30
CA PRO A 32 -7.10 8.59 -0.49
C PRO A 32 -7.72 8.08 0.80
N MET A 33 -6.91 7.61 1.76
CA MET A 33 -7.43 7.14 3.06
C MET A 33 -8.13 8.26 3.82
N PHE A 34 -7.54 9.46 3.86
CA PHE A 34 -8.14 10.61 4.54
C PHE A 34 -9.32 11.21 3.81
N VAL A 35 -9.18 11.50 2.51
CA VAL A 35 -10.26 12.13 1.72
C VAL A 35 -11.51 11.27 1.73
N ILE A 36 -11.38 9.97 1.49
CA ILE A 36 -12.53 9.07 1.45
C ILE A 36 -12.97 8.72 2.88
N GLY A 37 -12.04 8.48 3.80
CA GLY A 37 -12.33 8.18 5.19
C GLY A 37 -13.08 9.29 5.91
N CYS A 38 -12.81 10.57 5.60
CA CYS A 38 -13.53 11.70 6.18
C CYS A 38 -14.98 11.84 5.70
N ASN A 39 -15.38 11.21 4.58
CA ASN A 39 -16.81 11.13 4.23
C ASN A 39 -17.55 10.07 5.06
N ILE A 40 -16.80 9.18 5.71
CA ILE A 40 -17.32 8.04 6.46
C ILE A 40 -17.36 8.37 7.94
N VAL A 41 -16.29 8.99 8.46
CA VAL A 41 -16.15 9.26 9.89
C VAL A 41 -16.45 10.72 10.22
N THR A 42 -17.04 10.96 11.38
CA THR A 42 -17.20 12.30 11.94
C THR A 42 -15.84 12.91 12.29
N ILE A 43 -15.79 14.25 12.42
CA ILE A 43 -14.57 14.98 12.83
C ILE A 43 -13.98 14.43 14.14
N SER A 44 -14.84 14.09 15.10
CA SER A 44 -14.45 13.47 16.38
C SER A 44 -13.75 12.12 16.23
N ASN A 45 -13.94 11.43 15.10
CA ASN A 45 -13.47 10.08 14.84
C ASN A 45 -12.34 10.01 13.79
N VAL A 46 -11.80 11.14 13.33
CA VAL A 46 -10.69 11.18 12.35
C VAL A 46 -9.45 10.41 12.83
N ILE A 47 -9.22 10.35 14.14
CA ILE A 47 -8.11 9.57 14.73
C ILE A 47 -8.17 8.08 14.36
N TYR A 48 -9.37 7.53 14.12
CA TYR A 48 -9.53 6.12 13.74
C TYR A 48 -9.05 5.83 12.32
N ILE A 49 -8.97 6.84 11.44
CA ILE A 49 -8.30 6.69 10.12
C ILE A 49 -6.81 6.40 10.34
N ILE A 50 -6.16 7.16 11.23
CA ILE A 50 -4.75 6.97 11.57
C ILE A 50 -4.53 5.61 12.22
N LEU A 51 -5.40 5.23 13.18
CA LEU A 51 -5.34 3.92 13.83
C LEU A 51 -5.53 2.77 12.82
N ALA A 52 -6.45 2.90 11.87
CA ALA A 52 -6.68 1.89 10.83
C ALA A 52 -5.45 1.72 9.92
N ILE A 53 -4.79 2.83 9.55
CA ILE A 53 -3.54 2.80 8.80
C ILE A 53 -2.44 2.13 9.63
N LEU A 54 -2.24 2.54 10.90
CA LEU A 54 -1.23 1.95 11.79
C LEU A 54 -1.46 0.46 12.02
N PHE A 55 -2.72 0.05 12.17
CA PHE A 55 -3.11 -1.36 12.29
C PHE A 55 -2.66 -2.15 11.06
N VAL A 56 -2.99 -1.68 9.86
CA VAL A 56 -2.54 -2.33 8.61
C VAL A 56 -1.03 -2.42 8.51
N TYR A 57 -0.30 -1.34 8.82
CA TYR A 57 1.17 -1.36 8.78
C TYR A 57 1.80 -2.23 9.86
N THR A 58 1.10 -2.54 10.94
CA THR A 58 1.56 -3.51 11.93
C THR A 58 1.77 -4.89 11.30
N PHE A 59 0.83 -5.35 10.46
CA PHE A 59 0.94 -6.63 9.74
C PHE A 59 1.77 -6.51 8.47
N TYR A 60 1.57 -5.42 7.73
CA TYR A 60 2.18 -5.24 6.43
C TYR A 60 3.71 -5.12 6.51
N GLU A 61 4.23 -4.48 7.56
CA GLU A 61 5.67 -4.37 7.79
C GLU A 61 6.28 -5.65 8.34
N VAL A 62 5.52 -6.54 8.99
CA VAL A 62 6.03 -7.86 9.38
C VAL A 62 6.43 -8.66 8.14
N GLY A 63 5.60 -8.64 7.10
CA GLY A 63 5.93 -9.25 5.81
C GLY A 63 7.17 -8.62 5.16
N TYR A 64 7.33 -7.31 5.29
CA TYR A 64 8.53 -6.60 4.85
C TYR A 64 9.79 -6.99 5.60
N ILE A 65 9.76 -6.99 6.94
CA ILE A 65 10.90 -7.38 7.78
C ILE A 65 11.31 -8.83 7.45
N PHE A 66 10.34 -9.73 7.32
CA PHE A 66 10.62 -11.11 6.95
C PHE A 66 11.27 -11.21 5.55
N ASN A 67 10.72 -10.50 4.56
CA ASN A 67 11.29 -10.46 3.22
C ASN A 67 12.73 -9.91 3.22
N ASP A 68 12.96 -8.82 3.95
CA ASP A 68 14.18 -8.04 3.90
C ASP A 68 15.30 -8.61 4.78
N ALA A 69 14.99 -9.45 5.78
CA ALA A 69 15.98 -10.07 6.65
C ALA A 69 16.09 -11.60 6.48
N ILE A 70 14.97 -12.32 6.36
CA ILE A 70 14.98 -13.80 6.38
C ILE A 70 15.03 -14.37 4.96
N LEU A 71 14.18 -13.85 4.07
CA LEU A 71 14.03 -14.42 2.73
C LEU A 71 15.24 -14.15 1.84
N ILE A 72 15.93 -13.02 2.01
CA ILE A 72 17.12 -12.66 1.21
C ILE A 72 18.19 -13.76 1.21
N LYS A 73 18.30 -14.57 2.28
CA LYS A 73 19.26 -15.68 2.39
C LYS A 73 19.02 -16.80 1.37
N LYS A 74 17.80 -16.88 0.82
CA LYS A 74 17.38 -17.91 -0.14
C LYS A 74 17.37 -17.40 -1.58
N GLU A 75 17.64 -16.11 -1.81
CA GLU A 75 17.58 -15.50 -3.13
C GLU A 75 18.95 -15.45 -3.79
N LYS A 76 19.01 -15.70 -5.10
CA LYS A 76 20.26 -15.63 -5.86
C LYS A 76 20.82 -14.20 -5.94
N ASN A 77 19.93 -13.21 -6.07
CA ASN A 77 20.26 -11.78 -6.17
C ASN A 77 19.27 -10.95 -5.36
N PRO A 78 19.38 -10.94 -4.02
CA PRO A 78 18.43 -10.24 -3.15
C PRO A 78 18.54 -8.73 -3.32
N THR A 79 17.42 -8.03 -3.14
CA THR A 79 17.44 -6.57 -2.99
C THR A 79 17.78 -6.21 -1.56
N LEU A 80 19.00 -5.76 -1.31
CA LEU A 80 19.45 -5.34 0.02
C LEU A 80 18.85 -3.98 0.38
N ARG A 81 18.09 -3.94 1.48
CA ARG A 81 17.48 -2.70 2.01
C ARG A 81 18.01 -2.30 3.38
N LEU A 82 18.58 -3.27 4.10
CA LEU A 82 19.13 -3.16 5.44
C LEU A 82 20.66 -3.24 5.39
N THR A 83 21.32 -2.61 6.35
CA THR A 83 22.76 -2.77 6.59
C THR A 83 23.06 -4.07 7.33
N ASP A 84 24.33 -4.50 7.36
CA ASP A 84 24.72 -5.73 8.05
C ASP A 84 24.41 -5.70 9.55
N ILE A 85 24.64 -4.55 10.21
CA ILE A 85 24.31 -4.31 11.62
C ILE A 85 22.78 -4.45 11.85
N GLU A 86 21.99 -3.93 10.92
CA GLU A 86 20.52 -4.02 11.00
C GLU A 86 20.02 -5.46 10.80
N LEU A 87 20.64 -6.22 9.91
CA LEU A 87 20.34 -7.63 9.68
C LEU A 87 20.68 -8.49 10.89
N GLU A 88 21.88 -8.31 11.45
CA GLU A 88 22.33 -8.98 12.66
C GLU A 88 21.38 -8.70 13.83
N TYR A 89 20.97 -7.42 14.01
CA TYR A 89 20.00 -7.05 15.02
C TYR A 89 18.68 -7.83 14.88
N VAL A 90 18.16 -7.97 13.66
CA VAL A 90 16.93 -8.73 13.42
C VAL A 90 17.12 -10.21 13.73
N TYR A 91 18.25 -10.81 13.36
CA TYR A 91 18.50 -12.24 13.64
C TYR A 91 18.48 -12.54 15.13
N HIS A 92 19.03 -11.65 15.97
CA HIS A 92 19.02 -11.82 17.42
C HIS A 92 17.69 -11.43 18.10
N ASN A 93 16.88 -10.56 17.48
CA ASN A 93 15.69 -9.97 18.13
C ASN A 93 14.37 -10.28 17.42
N PHE A 94 14.35 -11.17 16.42
CA PHE A 94 13.17 -11.41 15.58
C PHE A 94 11.90 -11.71 16.40
N SER A 95 11.99 -12.63 17.37
CA SER A 95 10.85 -12.97 18.24
C SER A 95 10.35 -11.77 19.04
N LYS A 96 11.26 -10.94 19.57
CA LYS A 96 10.92 -9.72 20.31
C LYS A 96 10.21 -8.71 19.41
N ILE A 97 10.70 -8.52 18.19
CA ILE A 97 10.07 -7.65 17.18
C ILE A 97 8.64 -8.12 16.92
N MET A 98 8.45 -9.43 16.67
CA MET A 98 7.13 -9.99 16.41
C MET A 98 6.17 -9.85 17.60
N ILE A 99 6.63 -10.10 18.83
CA ILE A 99 5.81 -9.92 20.04
C ILE A 99 5.34 -8.46 20.17
N VAL A 100 6.23 -7.49 20.02
CA VAL A 100 5.87 -6.06 20.13
C VAL A 100 4.88 -5.65 19.04
N ARG A 101 5.05 -6.15 17.81
CA ARG A 101 4.09 -5.92 16.71
C ARG A 101 2.73 -6.52 17.02
N THR A 102 2.67 -7.73 17.56
CA THR A 102 1.42 -8.34 18.00
C THR A 102 0.75 -7.54 19.12
N VAL A 103 1.52 -7.01 20.08
CA VAL A 103 0.99 -6.13 21.14
C VAL A 103 0.36 -4.87 20.54
N TRP A 104 1.03 -4.20 19.58
CA TRP A 104 0.43 -3.07 18.86
C TRP A 104 -0.87 -3.44 18.16
N ALA A 105 -0.91 -4.59 17.48
CA ALA A 105 -2.11 -5.06 16.80
C ALA A 105 -3.27 -5.27 17.78
N ILE A 106 -3.02 -5.92 18.93
CA ILE A 106 -4.02 -6.17 19.96
C ILE A 106 -4.51 -4.86 20.57
N LEU A 107 -3.62 -3.93 20.92
CA LEU A 107 -4.01 -2.65 21.51
C LEU A 107 -4.92 -1.86 20.56
N ILE A 108 -4.55 -1.74 19.29
CA ILE A 108 -5.35 -1.02 18.30
C ILE A 108 -6.68 -1.75 18.02
N LEU A 109 -6.66 -3.08 17.98
CA LEU A 109 -7.87 -3.89 17.80
C LEU A 109 -8.87 -3.68 18.96
N SER A 110 -8.38 -3.64 20.20
CA SER A 110 -9.19 -3.34 21.38
C SER A 110 -9.83 -1.95 21.28
N LEU A 111 -9.10 -0.94 20.77
CA LEU A 111 -9.67 0.39 20.53
C LEU A 111 -10.82 0.33 19.52
N PHE A 112 -10.69 -0.43 18.43
CA PHE A 112 -11.80 -0.60 17.49
C PHE A 112 -13.01 -1.29 18.13
N TYR A 113 -12.79 -2.31 18.95
CA TYR A 113 -13.86 -3.00 19.68
C TYR A 113 -14.65 -2.04 20.59
N PHE A 114 -13.96 -1.30 21.46
CA PHE A 114 -14.62 -0.38 22.39
C PHE A 114 -15.30 0.82 21.70
N SER A 115 -14.84 1.16 20.49
CA SER A 115 -15.36 2.30 19.73
C SER A 115 -16.48 1.92 18.75
N GLY A 116 -16.85 0.63 18.69
CA GLY A 116 -17.90 0.13 17.80
C GLY A 116 -17.49 0.01 16.33
N PHE A 117 -16.21 0.15 16.00
CA PHE A 117 -15.70 -0.10 14.65
C PHE A 117 -15.61 -1.60 14.36
N HIS A 118 -15.50 -1.97 13.08
CA HIS A 118 -15.57 -3.37 12.64
C HIS A 118 -14.27 -4.14 12.92
N TYR A 119 -14.02 -4.44 14.20
CA TYR A 119 -12.83 -5.12 14.69
C TYR A 119 -12.68 -6.54 14.10
N ILE A 120 -13.78 -7.26 13.83
CA ILE A 120 -13.73 -8.58 13.15
C ILE A 120 -13.14 -8.43 11.75
N SER A 121 -13.60 -7.44 10.98
CA SER A 121 -13.02 -7.11 9.67
C SER A 121 -11.55 -6.73 9.77
N ALA A 122 -11.16 -6.01 10.84
CA ALA A 122 -9.77 -5.71 11.14
C ALA A 122 -8.96 -7.00 11.33
N SER A 123 -9.41 -7.91 12.20
CA SER A 123 -8.73 -9.18 12.48
C SER A 123 -8.57 -10.03 11.22
N LEU A 124 -9.65 -10.22 10.45
CA LEU A 124 -9.62 -10.97 9.19
C LEU A 124 -8.70 -10.32 8.16
N GLY A 125 -8.73 -8.99 8.06
CA GLY A 125 -7.85 -8.22 7.18
C GLY A 125 -6.37 -8.38 7.54
N GLY A 126 -6.02 -8.29 8.83
CA GLY A 126 -4.66 -8.48 9.34
C GLY A 126 -4.14 -9.90 9.09
N ILE A 127 -4.94 -10.93 9.40
CA ILE A 127 -4.63 -12.34 9.12
C ILE A 127 -4.46 -12.54 7.60
N GLY A 128 -5.35 -11.98 6.79
CA GLY A 128 -5.28 -12.05 5.33
C GLY A 128 -3.99 -11.47 4.79
N ILE A 129 -3.53 -10.32 5.28
CA ILE A 129 -2.24 -9.73 4.91
C ILE A 129 -1.08 -10.70 5.21
N LEU A 130 -1.05 -11.31 6.39
CA LEU A 130 0.01 -12.26 6.76
C LEU A 130 -0.01 -13.51 5.88
N LEU A 131 -1.19 -14.08 5.62
CA LEU A 131 -1.35 -15.25 4.75
C LEU A 131 -0.92 -14.96 3.32
N ILE A 132 -1.34 -13.83 2.75
CA ILE A 132 -0.94 -13.42 1.41
C ILE A 132 0.58 -13.24 1.35
N TYR A 133 1.20 -12.62 2.36
CA TYR A 133 2.66 -12.50 2.43
C TYR A 133 3.36 -13.85 2.47
N TYR A 134 2.85 -14.80 3.24
CA TYR A 134 3.41 -16.15 3.32
C TYR A 134 3.46 -16.83 1.94
N PHE A 135 2.34 -16.80 1.20
CA PHE A 135 2.27 -17.36 -0.15
C PHE A 135 3.10 -16.55 -1.16
N TYR A 136 3.08 -15.22 -1.05
CA TYR A 136 3.84 -14.34 -1.93
C TYR A 136 5.34 -14.60 -1.80
N ASN A 137 5.82 -14.74 -0.57
CA ASN A 137 7.22 -14.97 -0.26
C ASN A 137 7.74 -16.33 -0.73
N THR A 138 6.86 -17.33 -0.89
CA THR A 138 7.20 -18.68 -1.37
C THR A 138 7.03 -18.84 -2.88
N THR A 139 6.27 -17.97 -3.54
CA THR A 139 5.96 -18.08 -4.97
C THR A 139 7.01 -17.35 -5.83
N ARG A 140 7.44 -17.96 -6.94
CA ARG A 140 8.34 -17.34 -7.93
C ARG A 140 7.82 -17.39 -9.38
N SER A 141 6.54 -17.75 -9.57
CA SER A 141 5.88 -17.84 -10.87
C SER A 141 5.03 -16.59 -11.18
N ASN A 142 4.31 -16.59 -12.30
CA ASN A 142 3.33 -15.56 -12.66
C ASN A 142 2.25 -15.34 -11.57
N PHE A 143 1.98 -16.37 -10.75
CA PHE A 143 1.06 -16.26 -9.62
C PHE A 143 1.50 -15.20 -8.58
N SER A 144 2.80 -14.89 -8.52
CA SER A 144 3.32 -13.80 -7.67
C SER A 144 2.74 -12.43 -8.03
N ALA A 145 2.34 -12.18 -9.28
CA ALA A 145 1.66 -10.94 -9.66
C ALA A 145 0.27 -10.83 -9.03
N ILE A 146 -0.48 -11.93 -8.99
CA ILE A 146 -1.81 -11.98 -8.36
C ILE A 146 -1.68 -11.76 -6.86
N LEU A 147 -0.73 -12.45 -6.21
CA LEU A 147 -0.46 -12.27 -4.79
C LEU A 147 0.00 -10.85 -4.46
N TYR A 148 0.81 -10.23 -5.33
CA TYR A 148 1.22 -8.83 -5.19
C TYR A 148 0.03 -7.86 -5.29
N TYR A 149 -0.87 -8.09 -6.25
CA TYR A 149 -2.11 -7.32 -6.37
C TYR A 149 -2.98 -7.44 -5.12
N LEU A 150 -3.21 -8.67 -4.64
CA LEU A 150 -3.99 -8.93 -3.43
C LEU A 150 -3.36 -8.24 -2.22
N LEU A 151 -2.03 -8.30 -2.11
CA LEU A 151 -1.30 -7.71 -1.00
C LEU A 151 -1.46 -6.18 -0.94
N ILE A 152 -1.35 -5.50 -2.09
CA ILE A 152 -1.60 -4.05 -2.14
C ILE A 152 -3.08 -3.75 -1.94
N SER A 153 -3.98 -4.53 -2.55
CA SER A 153 -5.42 -4.35 -2.43
C SER A 153 -5.87 -4.44 -0.97
N PHE A 154 -5.42 -5.44 -0.21
CA PHE A 154 -5.68 -5.56 1.22
C PHE A 154 -5.18 -4.34 2.00
N ARG A 155 -3.99 -3.84 1.67
CA ARG A 155 -3.47 -2.61 2.31
C ARG A 155 -4.41 -1.41 2.12
N PHE A 156 -5.09 -1.31 0.98
CA PHE A 156 -6.07 -0.24 0.71
C PHE A 156 -7.47 -0.54 1.25
N CYS A 157 -7.94 -1.79 1.19
CA CYS A 157 -9.30 -2.15 1.58
C CYS A 157 -9.49 -2.24 3.09
N VAL A 158 -8.52 -2.82 3.81
CA VAL A 158 -8.68 -3.12 5.24
C VAL A 158 -9.03 -1.87 6.05
N PRO A 159 -8.42 -0.69 5.84
CA PRO A 159 -8.84 0.52 6.55
C PRO A 159 -10.31 0.87 6.34
N PHE A 160 -10.82 0.80 5.10
CA PHE A 160 -12.24 1.06 4.83
C PHE A 160 -13.16 -0.03 5.38
N MET A 161 -12.73 -1.29 5.36
CA MET A 161 -13.50 -2.39 5.98
C MET A 161 -13.65 -2.23 7.49
N ILE A 162 -12.65 -1.63 8.16
CA ILE A 162 -12.70 -1.31 9.60
C ILE A 162 -13.68 -0.17 9.87
N LEU A 163 -13.67 0.87 9.03
CA LEU A 163 -14.40 2.11 9.26
C LEU A 163 -15.86 2.09 8.77
N TYR A 164 -16.16 1.35 7.69
CA TYR A 164 -17.45 1.44 6.99
C TYR A 164 -17.96 0.14 6.33
N GLN A 165 -17.13 -0.90 6.22
CA GLN A 165 -17.38 -2.16 5.48
C GLN A 165 -17.49 -2.05 3.96
N HIS A 166 -17.85 -0.90 3.38
CA HIS A 166 -17.85 -0.73 1.93
C HIS A 166 -16.47 -0.36 1.38
N ILE A 167 -16.10 -0.97 0.26
CA ILE A 167 -14.83 -0.72 -0.42
C ILE A 167 -15.11 0.06 -1.70
N PRO A 168 -14.52 1.26 -1.88
CA PRO A 168 -14.55 1.93 -3.17
C PRO A 168 -13.70 1.14 -4.19
N LEU A 169 -14.34 0.23 -4.92
CA LEU A 169 -13.68 -0.73 -5.83
C LEU A 169 -12.73 -0.06 -6.82
N LEU A 170 -13.03 1.17 -7.24
CA LEU A 170 -12.19 1.88 -8.17
C LEU A 170 -10.82 2.28 -7.59
N LEU A 171 -10.69 2.40 -6.27
CA LEU A 171 -9.37 2.56 -5.64
C LEU A 171 -8.46 1.36 -5.94
N LEU A 172 -9.02 0.16 -6.10
CA LEU A 172 -8.27 -1.05 -6.43
C LEU A 172 -7.71 -1.02 -7.86
N VAL A 173 -8.39 -0.31 -8.74
CA VAL A 173 -7.92 -0.08 -10.11
C VAL A 173 -6.89 1.06 -10.12
N MET A 174 -7.11 2.14 -9.37
CA MET A 174 -6.24 3.32 -9.38
C MET A 174 -4.79 2.99 -9.06
N GLN A 175 -4.52 2.42 -7.89
CA GLN A 175 -3.15 2.23 -7.41
C GLN A 175 -2.72 0.76 -7.33
N PRO A 176 -3.50 -0.18 -6.76
CA PRO A 176 -3.11 -1.58 -6.68
C PRO A 176 -2.91 -2.24 -8.06
N LEU A 177 -3.83 -2.03 -9.02
CA LEU A 177 -3.66 -2.59 -10.37
C LEU A 177 -2.47 -1.96 -11.10
N LEU A 178 -2.36 -0.63 -11.09
CA LEU A 178 -1.21 0.09 -11.69
C LEU A 178 0.13 -0.44 -11.15
N ALA A 179 0.27 -0.52 -9.82
CA ALA A 179 1.48 -1.02 -9.19
C ALA A 179 1.77 -2.48 -9.55
N THR A 180 0.74 -3.31 -9.74
CA THR A 180 0.88 -4.70 -10.15
C THR A 180 1.37 -4.83 -11.59
N LEU A 181 0.85 -4.02 -12.52
CA LEU A 181 1.32 -4.00 -13.90
C LEU A 181 2.79 -3.60 -13.97
N GLU A 182 3.20 -2.60 -13.18
CA GLU A 182 4.61 -2.23 -13.05
C GLU A 182 5.47 -3.36 -12.47
N TYR A 183 5.01 -4.01 -11.41
CA TYR A 183 5.70 -5.14 -10.80
C TYR A 183 5.91 -6.27 -11.81
N THR A 184 4.86 -6.60 -12.56
CA THR A 184 4.82 -7.64 -13.59
C THR A 184 5.84 -7.34 -14.69
N GLY A 185 5.88 -6.10 -15.18
CA GLY A 185 6.87 -5.64 -16.15
C GLY A 185 8.31 -5.71 -15.63
N LYS A 186 8.55 -5.27 -14.39
CA LYS A 186 9.89 -5.29 -13.76
C LYS A 186 10.43 -6.71 -13.59
N LYS A 187 9.57 -7.65 -13.19
CA LYS A 187 9.93 -9.07 -12.99
C LYS A 187 9.88 -9.89 -14.29
N LYS A 188 9.52 -9.26 -15.43
CA LYS A 188 9.36 -9.93 -16.74
C LYS A 188 8.43 -11.15 -16.68
N LEU A 189 7.41 -11.08 -15.82
CA LEU A 189 6.40 -12.13 -15.70
C LEU A 189 5.57 -12.22 -16.99
N PHE A 190 4.84 -13.32 -17.16
CA PHE A 190 4.04 -13.63 -18.36
C PHE A 190 4.84 -13.44 -19.65
N ASN A 191 6.05 -14.02 -19.69
CA ASN A 191 6.97 -13.95 -20.83
C ASN A 191 7.30 -12.51 -21.27
N GLY A 192 7.28 -11.56 -20.34
CA GLY A 192 7.62 -10.16 -20.62
C GLY A 192 6.53 -9.33 -21.30
N MET A 193 5.28 -9.81 -21.35
CA MET A 193 4.13 -9.10 -21.95
C MET A 193 3.99 -7.65 -21.48
N PHE A 194 4.34 -7.35 -20.21
CA PHE A 194 4.18 -6.04 -19.60
C PHE A 194 5.49 -5.22 -19.50
N THR A 195 6.56 -5.63 -20.19
CA THR A 195 7.84 -4.88 -20.14
C THR A 195 7.73 -3.47 -20.71
N TRP A 196 6.89 -3.26 -21.72
CA TRP A 196 6.60 -1.93 -22.27
C TRP A 196 6.00 -0.98 -21.22
N PHE A 197 5.26 -1.51 -20.24
CA PHE A 197 4.65 -0.73 -19.17
C PHE A 197 5.72 -0.02 -18.32
N ILE A 198 6.89 -0.64 -18.20
CA ILE A 198 8.06 -0.09 -17.53
C ILE A 198 8.94 0.74 -18.46
N ALA A 199 9.06 0.36 -19.74
CA ALA A 199 9.80 1.15 -20.72
C ALA A 199 9.23 2.57 -20.87
N TYR A 200 7.89 2.70 -20.86
CA TYR A 200 7.18 3.97 -21.00
C TYR A 200 6.52 4.44 -19.70
N LYS A 201 7.07 4.03 -18.55
CA LYS A 201 6.49 4.17 -17.21
C LYS A 201 5.85 5.53 -16.90
N GLU A 202 6.52 6.64 -17.22
CA GLU A 202 5.96 7.96 -16.88
C GLU A 202 4.75 8.33 -17.77
N TYR A 203 4.76 7.91 -19.04
CA TYR A 203 3.59 8.05 -19.92
C TYR A 203 2.45 7.13 -19.52
N THR A 204 2.74 5.84 -19.22
CA THR A 204 1.70 4.88 -18.83
C THR A 204 1.00 5.30 -17.55
N ARG A 205 1.72 5.81 -16.56
CA ARG A 205 1.16 6.37 -15.33
C ARG A 205 0.28 7.59 -15.59
N PHE A 206 0.73 8.53 -16.44
CA PHE A 206 -0.06 9.71 -16.78
C PHE A 206 -1.37 9.31 -17.47
N ILE A 207 -1.28 8.48 -18.51
CA ILE A 207 -2.46 7.99 -19.25
C ILE A 207 -3.40 7.22 -18.32
N TRP A 208 -2.86 6.40 -17.40
CA TRP A 208 -3.66 5.67 -16.41
C TRP A 208 -4.55 6.61 -15.58
N TYR A 209 -3.95 7.64 -14.98
CA TYR A 209 -4.71 8.59 -14.15
C TYR A 209 -5.63 9.49 -14.97
N LEU A 210 -5.30 9.79 -16.22
CA LEU A 210 -6.19 10.49 -17.14
C LEU A 210 -7.46 9.67 -17.42
N VAL A 211 -7.28 8.41 -17.86
CA VAL A 211 -8.38 7.49 -18.15
C VAL A 211 -9.24 7.26 -16.91
N ILE A 212 -8.65 6.99 -15.74
CA ILE A 212 -9.42 6.75 -14.53
C ILE A 212 -10.20 8.00 -14.10
N SER A 213 -9.60 9.19 -14.18
CA SER A 213 -10.31 10.44 -13.85
C SER A 213 -11.51 10.65 -14.79
N SER A 214 -11.32 10.42 -16.09
CA SER A 214 -12.41 10.48 -17.07
C SER A 214 -13.51 9.45 -16.82
N LEU A 215 -13.14 8.21 -16.46
CA LEU A 215 -14.11 7.17 -16.11
C LEU A 215 -14.93 7.53 -14.87
N ILE A 216 -14.30 8.06 -13.82
CA ILE A 216 -15.03 8.50 -12.61
C ILE A 216 -16.04 9.59 -12.93
N TYR A 217 -15.64 10.52 -13.79
CA TYR A 217 -16.47 11.66 -14.16
C TYR A 217 -17.73 11.22 -14.94
N VAL A 218 -17.59 10.26 -15.86
CA VAL A 218 -18.67 9.85 -16.78
C VAL A 218 -19.54 8.72 -16.21
N LEU A 219 -18.97 7.80 -15.43
CA LEU A 219 -19.71 6.63 -14.97
C LEU A 219 -20.77 7.00 -13.91
N PRO A 220 -21.98 6.39 -13.98
CA PRO A 220 -22.96 6.53 -12.91
C PRO A 220 -22.44 5.88 -11.62
N PHE A 221 -22.50 6.60 -10.51
CA PHE A 221 -22.02 6.11 -9.21
C PHE A 221 -23.20 5.71 -8.30
N PRO A 222 -23.35 4.42 -7.97
CA PRO A 222 -24.45 3.95 -7.14
C PRO A 222 -24.30 4.32 -5.65
N LEU A 223 -23.11 4.78 -5.23
CA LEU A 223 -22.76 5.05 -3.82
C LEU A 223 -22.93 6.52 -3.39
N GLY A 224 -23.52 7.36 -4.25
CA GLY A 224 -23.76 8.78 -3.96
C GLY A 224 -22.67 9.73 -4.45
N GLU A 225 -23.01 11.02 -4.46
CA GLU A 225 -22.22 12.10 -5.07
C GLU A 225 -20.93 12.45 -4.31
N ASP A 226 -20.95 12.33 -2.98
CA ASP A 226 -19.80 12.69 -2.13
C ASP A 226 -18.62 11.73 -2.31
N ILE A 227 -18.90 10.43 -2.40
CA ILE A 227 -17.89 9.40 -2.66
C ILE A 227 -17.33 9.54 -4.08
N ARG A 228 -18.18 9.84 -5.07
CA ARG A 228 -17.74 10.13 -6.44
C ARG A 228 -16.78 11.33 -6.47
N SER A 229 -17.18 12.43 -5.84
CA SER A 229 -16.39 13.66 -5.78
C SER A 229 -15.03 13.43 -5.12
N SER A 230 -15.02 12.66 -4.03
CA SER A 230 -13.79 12.28 -3.31
C SER A 230 -12.87 11.39 -4.13
N LEU A 231 -13.41 10.40 -4.84
CA LEU A 231 -12.63 9.55 -5.75
C LEU A 231 -12.06 10.35 -6.92
N LEU A 232 -12.87 11.24 -7.50
CA LEU A 232 -12.44 12.12 -8.58
C LEU A 232 -11.31 13.04 -8.11
N PHE A 233 -11.44 13.64 -6.92
CA PHE A 233 -10.39 14.47 -6.33
C PHE A 233 -9.08 13.70 -6.17
N VAL A 234 -9.12 12.47 -5.62
CA VAL A 234 -7.93 11.62 -5.49
C VAL A 234 -7.32 11.30 -6.86
N ALA A 235 -8.15 10.99 -7.87
CA ALA A 235 -7.70 10.68 -9.21
C ALA A 235 -7.03 11.88 -9.90
N LEU A 236 -7.62 13.07 -9.76
CA LEU A 236 -7.08 14.33 -10.28
C LEU A 236 -5.78 14.73 -9.58
N MET A 237 -5.67 14.52 -8.27
CA MET A 237 -4.41 14.74 -7.54
C MET A 237 -3.30 13.79 -8.03
N GLY A 238 -3.65 12.54 -8.28
CA GLY A 238 -2.76 11.58 -8.92
C GLY A 238 -2.33 12.02 -10.32
N LEU A 239 -3.28 12.45 -11.15
CA LEU A 239 -3.04 12.97 -12.50
C LEU A 239 -2.11 14.18 -12.46
N MET A 240 -2.40 15.18 -11.62
CA MET A 240 -1.59 16.38 -11.45
C MET A 240 -0.14 16.04 -11.07
N PHE A 241 0.04 15.14 -10.11
CA PHE A 241 1.38 14.68 -9.72
C PHE A 241 2.12 14.00 -10.89
N ARG A 242 1.45 13.16 -11.67
CA ARG A 242 2.04 12.51 -12.85
C ARG A 242 2.34 13.51 -13.97
N SER A 243 1.50 14.52 -14.18
CA SER A 243 1.75 15.61 -15.15
C SER A 243 3.03 16.36 -14.83
N VAL A 244 3.25 16.72 -13.56
CA VAL A 244 4.47 17.42 -13.13
C VAL A 244 5.72 16.57 -13.39
N ILE A 245 5.68 15.27 -13.11
CA ILE A 245 6.80 14.36 -13.38
C ILE A 245 7.05 14.24 -14.88
N LEU A 246 6.00 14.06 -15.68
CA LEU A 246 6.10 13.94 -17.12
C LEU A 246 6.69 15.21 -17.74
N PHE A 247 6.22 16.39 -17.31
CA PHE A 247 6.74 17.68 -17.76
C PHE A 247 8.23 17.82 -17.45
N LYS A 248 8.65 17.52 -16.22
CA LYS A 248 10.09 17.54 -15.84
C LYS A 248 10.94 16.61 -16.71
N MET A 249 10.41 15.44 -17.05
CA MET A 249 11.11 14.49 -17.94
C MET A 249 11.25 15.03 -19.36
N VAL A 250 10.21 15.67 -19.91
CA VAL A 250 10.24 16.25 -21.26
C VAL A 250 11.19 17.44 -21.32
N VAL A 251 11.12 18.37 -20.36
CA VAL A 251 12.01 19.54 -20.31
C VAL A 251 13.48 19.13 -20.19
N LYS A 252 13.81 18.08 -19.42
CA LYS A 252 15.19 17.59 -19.31
C LYS A 252 15.74 16.99 -20.61
N LYS A 253 14.88 16.62 -21.56
CA LYS A 253 15.28 16.03 -22.86
C LYS A 253 15.42 17.08 -23.97
N MET A 254 14.91 18.29 -23.77
CA MET A 254 15.09 19.44 -24.67
C MET A 254 16.42 20.14 -24.35
#